data_AF-Q8KX35-F1
#
_entry.id   AF-Q8KX35-F1
#
_cell.length_a   1.000
_cell.length_b   1.000
_cell.length_c   1.000
_cell.angle_alpha   90.00
_cell.angle_beta   90.00
_cell.angle_gamma   90.00
#
_symmetry.space_group_name_H-M   'P 1'
#
loop_
_entity.id
_entity.type
_entity.pdbx_description
1 polymer ?
#
loop_
_entity_poly.entity_id
_entity_poly.type
_entity_poly.pdbx_seq_one_letter_code
_entity_poly.pdbx_strand_id
1 'polypeptide(L)'
;DPVMATGWHMILGGIPLFIASDQLETLQWQFISTSGWWALAYATIFGSAIAYGLFFYLASEGNLTSLSALTFLTPVFALIFGNVLLNEKLSPLQWVGVGLTLVSIYLINQREKIAAWFSQAEAAAGVGTPQDSKIPVESSKRN
;
A
#
# COMPACT_ATOMS: atom_id res chain seq x y z
N ASP A 1 18.27 -8.11 -1.26
CA ASP A 1 17.69 -7.44 -2.44
C ASP A 1 16.16 -7.58 -2.37
N PRO A 2 15.42 -6.48 -2.22
CA PRO A 2 13.95 -6.48 -2.13
C PRO A 2 13.28 -7.21 -3.30
N VAL A 3 13.82 -7.10 -4.52
CA VAL A 3 13.24 -7.73 -5.72
C VAL A 3 13.29 -9.25 -5.61
N MET A 4 14.44 -9.79 -5.20
CA MET A 4 14.61 -11.24 -5.02
C MET A 4 13.71 -11.78 -3.89
N ALA A 5 13.54 -11.04 -2.80
CA ALA A 5 12.66 -11.44 -1.70
C ALA A 5 11.19 -11.53 -2.15
N THR A 6 10.72 -10.55 -2.94
CA THR A 6 9.37 -10.57 -3.50
C THR A 6 9.18 -11.65 -4.56
N GLY A 7 10.21 -11.93 -5.37
CA GLY A 7 10.20 -13.05 -6.29
C GLY A 7 10.00 -14.40 -5.58
N TRP A 8 10.75 -14.64 -4.50
CA TRP A 8 10.58 -15.84 -3.68
C TRP A 8 9.20 -15.92 -3.01
N HIS A 9 8.68 -14.80 -2.50
CA HIS A 9 7.33 -14.76 -1.95
C HIS A 9 6.27 -15.14 -3.00
N MET A 10 6.39 -14.64 -4.24
CA MET A 10 5.43 -14.96 -5.29
C MET A 10 5.47 -16.43 -5.69
N ILE A 11 6.64 -17.05 -5.72
CA ILE A 11 6.78 -18.50 -5.96
C ILE A 11 6.15 -19.29 -4.81
N LEU A 12 6.48 -18.93 -3.57
CA LEU A 12 5.98 -19.61 -2.37
C LEU A 12 4.48 -19.42 -2.16
N GLY A 13 3.90 -18.29 -2.57
CA GLY A 13 2.45 -18.06 -2.53
C GLY A 13 1.72 -18.71 -3.71
N GLY A 14 2.33 -18.68 -4.90
CA GLY A 14 1.75 -19.21 -6.12
C GLY A 14 1.64 -20.73 -6.14
N ILE A 15 2.67 -21.46 -5.67
CA ILE A 15 2.68 -22.93 -5.69
C ILE A 15 1.53 -23.53 -4.87
N PRO A 16 1.29 -23.14 -3.60
CA PRO A 16 0.16 -23.64 -2.82
C PRO A 16 -1.18 -23.28 -3.43
N LEU A 17 -1.32 -22.06 -3.97
CA LEU A 17 -2.55 -21.64 -4.66
C LEU A 17 -2.80 -22.49 -5.91
N PHE A 18 -1.76 -22.83 -6.66
CA PHE A 18 -1.86 -23.71 -7.83
C PHE A 18 -2.31 -25.12 -7.44
N ILE A 19 -1.69 -25.69 -6.40
CA ILE A 19 -2.09 -27.02 -5.87
C ILE A 19 -3.53 -26.99 -5.33
N ALA A 20 -3.91 -25.94 -4.61
CA ALA A 20 -5.27 -25.78 -4.10
C ALA A 20 -6.29 -25.62 -5.24
N SER A 21 -5.94 -24.86 -6.28
CA SER A 21 -6.76 -24.71 -7.49
C SER A 21 -6.99 -26.05 -8.17
N ASP A 22 -5.97 -26.90 -8.28
CA ASP A 22 -6.11 -28.24 -8.87
C ASP A 22 -7.09 -29.14 -8.11
N GLN A 23 -7.09 -29.05 -6.77
CA GLN A 23 -7.90 -29.91 -5.90
C GLN A 23 -9.33 -29.39 -5.72
N LEU A 24 -9.55 -28.08 -5.79
CA LEU A 24 -10.84 -27.44 -5.51
C LEU A 24 -11.62 -27.09 -6.78
N GLU A 25 -10.95 -26.76 -7.89
CA GLU A 25 -11.59 -26.29 -9.12
C GLU A 25 -11.53 -27.35 -10.23
N THR A 26 -12.70 -27.84 -10.63
CA THR A 26 -12.83 -28.97 -11.57
C THR A 26 -12.89 -28.58 -13.05
N LEU A 27 -13.08 -27.29 -13.37
CA LEU A 27 -13.33 -26.80 -14.74
C LEU A 27 -12.42 -25.63 -15.17
N GLN A 28 -11.31 -25.44 -14.47
CA GLN A 28 -10.32 -24.36 -14.66
C GLN A 28 -9.91 -24.11 -16.12
N TRP A 29 -9.77 -25.16 -16.93
CA TRP A 29 -9.29 -25.05 -18.31
C TRP A 29 -10.40 -25.01 -19.37
N GLN A 30 -11.65 -25.33 -19.01
CA GLN A 30 -12.73 -25.54 -19.98
C GLN A 30 -13.50 -24.26 -20.32
N PHE A 31 -13.46 -23.23 -19.47
CA PHE A 31 -14.21 -21.99 -19.66
C PHE A 31 -13.36 -20.77 -20.05
N ILE A 32 -12.04 -20.94 -20.22
CA ILE A 32 -11.18 -19.82 -20.64
C ILE A 32 -11.31 -19.62 -22.15
N SER A 33 -12.09 -18.62 -22.54
CA SER A 33 -12.17 -18.14 -23.91
C SER A 33 -10.86 -17.47 -24.36
N THR A 34 -10.68 -17.26 -25.67
CA THR A 34 -9.53 -16.53 -26.23
C THR A 34 -9.38 -15.12 -25.64
N SER A 35 -10.49 -14.45 -25.31
CA SER A 35 -10.45 -13.16 -24.63
C SER A 35 -9.99 -13.28 -23.17
N GLY A 36 -10.32 -14.38 -22.49
CA GLY A 36 -9.84 -14.67 -21.14
C GLY A 36 -8.31 -14.82 -21.07
N TRP A 37 -7.71 -15.48 -22.07
CA TRP A 37 -6.25 -15.58 -22.18
C TRP A 37 -5.58 -14.21 -22.35
N TRP A 38 -6.15 -13.33 -23.18
CA TRP A 38 -5.66 -11.97 -23.33
C TRP A 38 -5.82 -11.14 -22.07
N ALA A 39 -6.94 -11.28 -21.36
CA ALA A 39 -7.17 -10.62 -20.08
C ALA A 39 -6.16 -11.07 -19.02
N LEU A 40 -5.87 -12.38 -18.94
CA LEU A 40 -4.83 -12.93 -18.07
C LEU A 40 -3.44 -12.37 -18.42
N ALA A 41 -3.06 -12.41 -19.70
CA ALA A 41 -1.78 -11.87 -20.15
C ALA A 41 -1.64 -10.38 -19.82
N TYR A 42 -2.70 -9.60 -20.05
CA TYR A 42 -2.73 -8.18 -19.71
C TYR A 42 -2.55 -7.96 -18.20
N ALA A 43 -3.32 -8.67 -17.36
CA ALA A 43 -3.25 -8.54 -15.90
C ALA A 43 -1.88 -8.96 -15.34
N THR A 44 -1.28 -10.04 -15.84
CA THR A 44 0.03 -10.51 -15.39
C THR A 44 1.16 -9.57 -15.83
N ILE A 45 1.14 -9.07 -17.06
CA ILE A 45 2.22 -8.21 -17.58
C ILE A 45 2.08 -6.78 -17.03
N PHE A 46 0.94 -6.13 -17.25
CA PHE A 46 0.76 -4.73 -16.88
C PHE A 46 0.39 -4.56 -15.41
N GLY A 47 -0.57 -5.36 -14.92
CA GLY A 47 -1.06 -5.26 -13.55
C GLY A 47 -0.09 -5.81 -12.50
N SER A 48 0.83 -6.70 -12.89
CA SER A 48 1.82 -7.30 -11.97
C SER A 48 3.25 -6.96 -12.35
N ALA A 49 3.80 -7.52 -13.43
CA ALA A 49 5.25 -7.43 -13.70
C ALA A 49 5.74 -5.98 -13.86
N ILE A 50 5.08 -5.18 -14.70
CA ILE A 50 5.45 -3.77 -14.92
C ILE A 50 5.17 -2.94 -13.66
N ALA A 51 4.01 -3.11 -13.03
CA ALA A 51 3.63 -2.37 -11.83
C ALA A 51 4.62 -2.59 -10.68
N TYR A 52 4.96 -3.85 -10.38
CA TYR A 52 5.95 -4.18 -9.36
C TYR A 52 7.36 -3.73 -9.75
N GLY A 53 7.75 -3.86 -11.03
CA GLY A 53 9.02 -3.35 -11.52
C GLY A 53 9.17 -1.85 -11.27
N LEU A 54 8.13 -1.06 -11.60
CA LEU A 54 8.10 0.38 -11.36
C LEU A 54 8.08 0.71 -9.87
N PHE A 55 7.34 -0.07 -9.07
CA PHE A 55 7.33 0.06 -7.61
C PHE A 55 8.73 -0.12 -7.02
N PHE A 56 9.45 -1.19 -7.37
CA PHE A 56 10.80 -1.44 -6.88
C PHE A 56 11.82 -0.43 -7.41
N TYR A 57 11.65 0.02 -8.65
CA TYR A 57 12.47 1.09 -9.22
C TYR A 57 12.35 2.37 -8.37
N LEU A 58 11.13 2.85 -8.14
CA LEU A 58 10.87 4.04 -7.31
C LEU A 58 11.29 3.84 -5.85
N ALA A 59 11.18 2.61 -5.33
CA ALA A 59 11.67 2.24 -4.00
C ALA A 59 13.20 2.38 -3.92
N SER A 60 13.90 1.93 -4.96
CA SER A 60 15.36 1.90 -5.02
C SER A 60 15.98 3.29 -5.17
N GLU A 61 15.28 4.24 -5.82
CA GLU A 61 15.71 5.63 -5.94
C GLU A 61 15.59 6.44 -4.62
N GLY A 62 15.08 5.83 -3.54
CA GLY A 62 14.99 6.49 -2.22
C GLY A 62 13.86 7.52 -2.11
N ASN A 63 12.99 7.64 -3.13
CA ASN A 63 11.86 8.54 -3.12
C ASN A 63 10.66 7.92 -2.36
N LEU A 64 10.85 7.72 -1.06
CA LEU A 64 9.83 7.24 -0.13
C LEU A 64 8.55 8.09 -0.19
N THR A 65 8.68 9.38 -0.51
CA THR A 65 7.57 10.32 -0.69
C THR A 65 6.72 9.95 -1.90
N SER A 66 7.31 9.69 -3.07
CA SER A 66 6.59 9.29 -4.27
C SER A 66 5.93 7.91 -4.12
N LEU A 67 6.59 6.96 -3.47
CA LEU A 67 5.97 5.67 -3.16
C LEU A 67 4.74 5.82 -2.26
N SER A 68 4.88 6.55 -1.16
CA SER A 68 3.77 6.80 -0.23
C SER A 68 2.60 7.49 -0.94
N ALA A 69 2.89 8.50 -1.77
CA ALA A 69 1.89 9.19 -2.57
C ALA A 69 1.18 8.24 -3.54
N LEU A 70 1.90 7.34 -4.22
CA LEU A 70 1.33 6.38 -5.16
C LEU A 70 0.41 5.37 -4.45
N THR A 71 0.80 4.86 -3.29
CA THR A 71 -0.03 3.96 -2.47
C THR A 71 -1.32 4.66 -2.03
N PHE A 72 -1.24 5.92 -1.60
CA PHE A 72 -2.41 6.70 -1.23
C PHE A 72 -3.32 7.04 -2.41
N LEU A 73 -2.76 7.15 -3.62
CA LEU A 73 -3.51 7.46 -4.84
C LEU A 73 -4.11 6.22 -5.52
N THR A 74 -3.62 5.02 -5.21
CA THR A 74 -4.13 3.74 -5.74
C THR A 74 -5.65 3.59 -5.63
N PRO A 75 -6.29 3.77 -4.46
CA PRO A 75 -7.75 3.73 -4.34
C PRO A 75 -8.46 4.80 -5.17
N VAL A 76 -7.86 5.99 -5.34
CA VAL A 76 -8.44 7.06 -6.18
C VAL A 76 -8.46 6.63 -7.65
N PHE A 77 -7.34 6.09 -8.15
CA PHE A 77 -7.28 5.55 -9.51
C PHE A 77 -8.23 4.38 -9.70
N ALA A 78 -8.30 3.46 -8.75
CA ALA A 78 -9.21 2.32 -8.81
C ALA A 78 -10.67 2.77 -9.00
N LEU A 79 -11.11 3.80 -8.27
CA LEU A 79 -12.46 4.35 -8.38
C LEU A 79 -12.70 5.08 -9.70
N ILE A 80 -11.73 5.88 -10.16
CA ILE A 80 -11.83 6.59 -11.45
C ILE A 80 -11.94 5.57 -12.59
N PHE A 81 -11.06 4.56 -12.61
CA PHE A 81 -11.07 3.55 -13.66
C PHE A 81 -12.28 2.61 -13.56
N GLY A 82 -12.75 2.25 -12.36
CA GLY A 82 -14.00 1.50 -12.19
C GLY A 82 -15.21 2.23 -12.78
N ASN A 83 -15.34 3.54 -12.51
CA ASN A 83 -16.43 4.32 -13.06
C ASN A 83 -16.29 4.56 -14.58
N VAL A 84 -15.09 4.90 -15.07
CA VAL A 84 -14.88 5.30 -16.48
C VAL A 84 -14.71 4.12 -17.43
N LEU A 85 -13.91 3.10 -17.06
CA LEU A 85 -13.59 1.97 -17.94
C LEU A 85 -14.58 0.82 -17.79
N LEU A 86 -15.03 0.52 -16.56
CA LEU A 86 -15.99 -0.56 -16.30
C LEU A 86 -17.45 -0.07 -16.34
N ASN A 87 -17.66 1.26 -16.43
CA ASN A 87 -18.98 1.90 -16.50
C ASN A 87 -19.89 1.50 -15.32
N GLU A 88 -19.29 1.24 -14.16
CA GLU A 88 -19.99 0.82 -12.95
C GLU A 88 -20.86 1.95 -12.41
N LYS A 89 -22.18 1.71 -12.33
CA LYS A 89 -23.11 2.64 -11.68
C LYS A 89 -23.04 2.46 -10.17
N LEU A 90 -22.25 3.31 -9.52
CA LEU A 90 -22.10 3.27 -8.07
C LEU A 90 -23.43 3.62 -7.38
N SER A 91 -23.88 2.74 -6.49
CA SER A 91 -25.03 2.98 -5.63
C SER A 91 -24.74 4.12 -4.63
N PRO A 92 -25.77 4.77 -4.05
CA PRO A 92 -25.56 5.82 -3.05
C PRO A 92 -24.70 5.36 -1.85
N LEU A 93 -24.82 4.09 -1.44
CA LEU A 93 -24.01 3.54 -0.36
C LEU A 93 -22.54 3.35 -0.78
N GLN A 94 -22.29 2.97 -2.03
CA GLN A 94 -20.93 2.89 -2.57
C GLN A 94 -20.29 4.28 -2.64
N TRP A 95 -21.05 5.32 -2.98
CA TRP A 95 -20.56 6.70 -2.92
C TRP A 95 -20.17 7.15 -1.51
N VAL A 96 -20.92 6.73 -0.48
CA VAL A 96 -20.50 6.95 0.92
C VAL A 96 -19.20 6.24 1.22
N GLY A 97 -19.04 5.00 0.75
CA GLY A 97 -17.78 4.25 0.84
C GLY A 97 -16.62 5.00 0.18
N VAL A 98 -16.80 5.48 -1.07
CA VAL A 98 -15.83 6.31 -1.77
C VAL A 98 -15.44 7.54 -0.96
N GLY A 99 -16.43 8.28 -0.46
CA GLY A 99 -16.19 9.46 0.37
C GLY A 99 -15.37 9.14 1.61
N LEU A 100 -15.72 8.06 2.31
CA LEU A 100 -14.99 7.60 3.49
C LEU A 100 -13.52 7.26 3.16
N THR A 101 -13.27 6.51 2.09
CA THR A 101 -11.91 6.14 1.66
C THR A 101 -11.08 7.38 1.34
N LEU A 102 -11.65 8.35 0.62
CA LEU A 102 -10.98 9.62 0.30
C LEU A 102 -10.64 10.43 1.56
N VAL A 103 -11.57 10.51 2.52
CA VAL A 103 -11.32 11.17 3.82
C VAL A 103 -10.20 10.46 4.58
N SER A 104 -10.21 9.13 4.64
CA SER A 104 -9.15 8.35 5.29
C SER A 104 -7.77 8.63 4.67
N ILE A 105 -7.67 8.60 3.34
CA ILE A 105 -6.42 8.91 2.63
C ILE A 105 -5.95 10.33 2.94
N TYR A 106 -6.87 11.29 2.90
CA TYR A 106 -6.55 12.68 3.20
C TYR A 106 -5.98 12.84 4.62
N LEU A 107 -6.62 12.23 5.62
CA LEU A 107 -6.16 12.29 7.01
C LEU A 107 -4.77 11.67 7.20
N ILE A 108 -4.50 10.53 6.53
CA ILE A 108 -3.18 9.88 6.62
C ILE A 108 -2.10 10.76 6.01
N ASN A 109 -2.38 11.43 4.88
CA ASN A 109 -1.44 12.35 4.25
C ASN A 109 -1.19 13.61 5.10
N GLN A 110 -2.16 14.01 5.95
CA GLN A 110 -1.97 15.12 6.88
C GLN A 110 -1.30 14.73 8.22
N ARG A 111 -0.96 13.45 8.46
CA ARG A 111 -0.48 13.00 9.79
C ARG A 111 0.70 13.83 10.31
N GLU A 112 1.63 14.20 9.42
CA GLU A 112 2.85 14.93 9.80
C GLU A 112 2.54 16.38 10.18
N LYS A 113 1.59 17.02 9.48
CA LYS A 113 1.13 18.37 9.81
C LYS A 113 0.31 18.40 11.09
N ILE A 114 -0.55 17.39 11.29
CA ILE A 114 -1.36 17.24 12.51
C ILE A 114 -0.44 17.01 13.71
N ALA A 115 0.54 16.10 13.60
CA ALA A 115 1.53 15.85 14.64
C ALA A 115 2.34 17.12 14.97
N ALA A 116 2.80 17.86 13.95
CA ALA A 116 3.52 19.11 14.15
C ALA A 116 2.68 20.21 14.83
N TRP A 117 1.37 20.26 14.56
CA TRP A 117 0.46 21.19 15.23
C TRP A 117 0.30 20.85 16.71
N PHE A 118 0.14 19.57 17.06
CA PHE A 118 0.06 19.13 18.45
C PHE A 118 1.35 19.38 19.22
N SER A 119 2.52 19.10 18.62
CA SER A 119 3.82 19.39 19.25
C SER A 119 4.02 20.89 19.52
N GLN A 120 3.57 21.76 18.60
CA GLN A 120 3.62 23.22 18.80
C GLN A 120 2.62 23.69 19.87
N ALA A 121 1.42 23.11 19.92
CA ALA A 121 0.41 23.43 20.92
C ALA A 121 0.85 23.04 22.34
N GLU A 122 1.50 21.88 22.51
CA GLU A 122 2.03 21.40 23.78
C GLU A 122 3.20 22.28 24.27
N ALA A 123 4.10 22.68 23.35
CA ALA A 123 5.18 23.63 23.63
C ALA A 123 4.65 25.03 24.01
N ALA A 124 3.61 25.52 23.34
CA ALA A 124 2.98 26.83 23.63
C ALA A 124 2.17 26.82 24.94
N ALA A 125 1.60 25.67 25.31
CA ALA A 125 0.87 25.48 26.56
C ALA A 125 1.80 25.33 27.79
N GLY A 126 3.13 25.29 27.58
CA GLY A 126 4.10 25.12 28.67
C GLY A 126 4.05 23.74 29.34
N VAL A 127 3.38 22.77 28.72
CA VAL A 127 3.34 21.38 29.19
C VAL A 127 4.62 20.72 28.71
N GLY A 128 5.67 20.77 29.51
CA GLY A 128 6.93 20.09 29.20
C GLY A 128 6.70 18.59 29.05
N THR A 129 7.12 18.02 27.93
CA THR A 129 7.30 16.58 27.79
C THR A 129 8.14 16.08 28.97
N PRO A 130 7.80 14.94 29.61
CA PRO A 130 8.67 14.35 30.63
C PRO A 130 10.04 14.17 30.02
N GLN A 131 10.97 15.00 30.50
CA GLN A 131 12.36 15.00 30.13
C GLN A 131 12.82 13.55 30.09
N ASP A 132 13.18 13.07 28.89
CA ASP A 132 14.06 11.92 28.70
C ASP A 132 15.12 12.03 29.78
N SER A 133 14.97 11.20 30.81
CA SER A 133 15.89 11.17 31.91
C SER A 133 17.15 10.60 31.31
N LYS A 134 18.00 11.51 30.84
CA LYS A 134 19.42 11.26 30.74
C LYS A 134 19.82 10.84 32.13
N ILE A 135 19.74 9.54 32.41
CA ILE A 135 20.38 8.93 33.56
C ILE A 135 21.83 9.37 33.38
N PRO A 136 22.34 10.26 34.25
CA PRO A 136 23.74 10.61 34.19
C PRO A 136 24.44 9.28 34.45
N VAL A 137 25.15 8.76 33.45
CA VAL A 137 26.12 7.70 33.71
C VAL A 137 27.16 8.36 34.59
N GLU A 138 26.96 8.21 35.90
CA GLU A 138 27.88 8.58 36.96
C GLU A 138 29.27 8.15 36.51
N SER A 139 30.11 9.14 36.18
CA SER A 139 31.52 8.89 35.94
C SER A 139 32.11 8.47 37.28
N SER A 140 32.08 7.16 37.54
CA SER A 140 32.76 6.51 38.64
C SER A 140 34.26 6.70 38.45
N LYS A 141 34.75 7.85 38.91
CA LYS A 141 36.12 8.00 39.36
C LYS A 141 36.25 7.17 40.64
N ARG A 142 36.87 6.00 40.53
CA ARG A 142 37.61 5.38 41.62
C ARG A 142 38.97 4.94 41.09
N ASN A 143 39.96 5.71 41.52
CA ASN A 143 41.31 5.35 41.96
C ASN A 143 42.00 4.18 41.27
#